data_AF-A0A2N2I3Q4-F1
#
_entry.id   AF-A0A2N2I3Q4-F1
#
_cell.length_a   1.000
_cell.length_b   1.000
_cell.length_c   1.000
_cell.angle_alpha   90.00
_cell.angle_beta   90.00
_cell.angle_gamma   90.00
#
_symmetry.space_group_name_H-M   'P 1'
#
loop_
_entity.id
_entity.type
_entity.pdbx_description
1 polymer ?
#
loop_
_entity_poly.entity_id
_entity_poly.type
_entity_poly.pdbx_seq_one_letter_code
_entity_poly.pdbx_strand_id
1 'polypeptide(L)'
;EHKHAPSSVAAIEKLNPQAFDAFRAAKEKDPQLSDHLMVHKPWVDNVVFACPVCGGEMHRVPEVIDCWFDSGCMPFAQWGFPHAPGSLSRFDESFPADFISEAIDQTRGWFYSLLMISTLVFDEETQRQMGLTRMRSYPHPYKACIVLGHTCDKDGKKESKSKGNYTPPEVILDRVRMDFAVVDEAAAGKGAVAKQGEALIATADLEGLDLTDGATVRLFRPGDGAREMVLRGTRKLPRRVVLLHDVDRKGLGVEVGPHGAKVMAVEVPRLSESQRVTIEDSHTPSPGADAFRWFFYASSPPWTNTRHSLTNVRTAQKEFQIKLRNVYSFFTIYANIDGFDPSEGAELKGLDADVLAKGQGYRPVNDRALLDRWMLSELALTTRDVTAHLEGYRVYEAALRLIDCVDALSNWYVRRSRERFWASGFSEDKRDAYWTLYACLTTLSRLCAPFIPFFAEEMYQNLVRRPWPGSQAESVHLCHWPTPDATAVDEALSVEMKAVRDIVSLGLQVRTNNRLKVRQPLRSVDVVLARRDLKDRMKAYEGLITSELNVHEIHWLEPGQEGQEVVYKLKPNFRALGP
;
A
#
# COMPACT_ATOMS: atom_id res chain seq x y z
N GLU A 1 29.22 -40.71 24.56
CA GLU A 1 30.67 -40.42 24.59
C GLU A 1 31.32 -40.30 23.21
N HIS A 2 30.68 -40.74 22.12
CA HIS A 2 31.18 -40.51 20.74
C HIS A 2 30.55 -39.26 20.10
N LYS A 3 30.85 -38.06 20.59
CA LYS A 3 30.33 -36.80 20.00
C LYS A 3 31.45 -36.08 19.23
N HIS A 4 31.67 -36.46 17.98
CA HIS A 4 32.56 -35.73 17.07
C HIS A 4 31.78 -35.33 15.81
N ALA A 5 31.60 -34.03 15.60
CA ALA A 5 30.92 -33.48 14.43
C ALA A 5 31.87 -32.47 13.76
N PRO A 6 32.42 -32.79 12.57
CA PRO A 6 33.22 -31.84 11.81
C PRO A 6 32.37 -30.61 11.44
N SER A 7 32.93 -29.41 11.56
CA SER A 7 32.21 -28.15 11.35
C SER A 7 32.35 -27.55 9.94
N SER A 8 33.10 -28.19 9.04
CA SER A 8 33.32 -27.69 7.68
C SER A 8 33.67 -28.82 6.71
N VAL A 9 33.50 -28.56 5.41
CA VAL A 9 33.96 -29.46 4.33
C VAL A 9 35.44 -29.80 4.49
N ALA A 10 36.28 -28.79 4.72
CA ALA A 10 37.72 -29.00 4.92
C ALA A 10 38.03 -29.88 6.14
N ALA A 11 37.25 -29.78 7.22
CA ALA A 11 37.40 -30.66 8.38
C ALA A 11 36.99 -32.11 8.05
N ILE A 12 35.94 -32.30 7.26
CA ILE A 12 35.52 -33.62 6.76
C ILE A 12 36.61 -34.23 5.87
N GLU A 13 37.13 -33.46 4.90
CA GLU A 13 38.17 -33.93 3.97
C GLU A 13 39.48 -34.26 4.68
N LYS A 14 39.81 -33.57 5.77
CA LYS A 14 40.96 -33.91 6.62
C LYS A 14 40.80 -35.28 7.30
N LEU A 15 39.58 -35.67 7.63
CA LEU A 15 39.27 -36.97 8.23
C LEU A 15 39.15 -38.08 7.18
N ASN A 16 38.61 -37.76 6.00
CA ASN A 16 38.53 -38.64 4.85
C ASN A 16 38.63 -37.82 3.54
N PRO A 17 39.79 -37.84 2.85
CA PRO A 17 39.97 -37.11 1.59
C PRO A 17 39.02 -37.52 0.46
N GLN A 18 38.47 -38.73 0.53
CA GLN A 18 37.54 -39.33 -0.45
C GLN A 18 36.06 -39.11 -0.08
N ALA A 19 35.76 -38.39 1.01
CA ALA A 19 34.40 -38.25 1.54
C ALA A 19 33.36 -37.71 0.53
N PHE A 20 33.79 -36.90 -0.45
CA PHE A 20 32.91 -36.26 -1.43
C PHE A 20 33.12 -36.77 -2.86
N ASP A 21 33.79 -37.91 -3.06
CA ASP A 21 34.09 -38.43 -4.41
C ASP A 21 32.82 -38.73 -5.23
N ALA A 22 31.75 -39.17 -4.57
CA ALA A 22 30.45 -39.36 -5.22
C ALA A 22 29.90 -38.05 -5.83
N PHE A 23 30.04 -36.93 -5.11
CA PHE A 23 29.65 -35.60 -5.63
C PHE A 23 30.57 -35.16 -6.76
N ARG A 24 31.90 -35.29 -6.58
CA ARG A 24 32.90 -34.88 -7.59
C ARG A 24 32.69 -35.63 -8.91
N ALA A 25 32.42 -36.93 -8.86
CA ALA A 25 32.11 -37.74 -10.04
C ALA A 25 30.79 -37.33 -10.72
N ALA A 26 29.79 -36.87 -9.96
CA ALA A 26 28.55 -36.34 -10.52
C ALA A 26 28.76 -34.98 -11.19
N LYS A 27 29.55 -34.10 -10.56
CA LYS A 27 29.95 -32.79 -11.09
C LYS A 27 30.79 -32.89 -12.36
N GLU A 28 31.63 -33.92 -12.49
CA GLU A 28 32.38 -34.20 -13.71
C GLU A 28 31.44 -34.54 -14.88
N LYS A 29 30.35 -35.26 -14.62
CA LYS A 29 29.31 -35.60 -15.61
C LYS A 29 28.39 -34.44 -15.95
N ASP A 30 28.07 -33.62 -14.95
CA ASP A 30 27.27 -32.40 -15.11
C ASP A 30 28.00 -31.20 -14.49
N PRO A 31 28.80 -30.47 -15.30
CA PRO A 31 29.50 -29.28 -14.85
C PRO A 31 28.58 -28.15 -14.34
N GLN A 32 27.28 -28.17 -14.67
CA GLN A 32 26.31 -27.17 -14.19
C GLN A 32 25.82 -27.46 -12.76
N LEU A 33 26.10 -28.65 -12.22
CA LEU A 33 25.71 -29.02 -10.86
C LEU A 33 26.31 -28.07 -9.83
N SER A 34 25.51 -27.42 -8.99
CA SER A 34 26.02 -26.44 -8.02
C SER A 34 26.89 -27.08 -6.94
N ASP A 35 28.06 -26.49 -6.66
CA ASP A 35 28.99 -26.96 -5.61
C ASP A 35 28.38 -26.90 -4.20
N HIS A 36 27.38 -26.03 -3.99
CA HIS A 36 26.63 -25.94 -2.73
C HIS A 36 25.88 -27.23 -2.39
N LEU A 37 25.55 -28.05 -3.39
CA LEU A 37 24.84 -29.31 -3.17
C LEU A 37 25.73 -30.40 -2.58
N MET A 38 27.05 -30.26 -2.57
CA MET A 38 27.99 -31.26 -2.06
C MET A 38 27.68 -31.73 -0.63
N VAL A 39 27.21 -30.80 0.22
CA VAL A 39 26.82 -31.08 1.62
C VAL A 39 25.34 -31.40 1.80
N HIS A 40 24.59 -31.59 0.71
CA HIS A 40 23.18 -31.93 0.71
C HIS A 40 22.95 -33.40 0.35
N LYS A 41 21.75 -33.91 0.67
CA LYS A 41 21.31 -35.21 0.13
C LYS A 41 21.19 -35.13 -1.40
N PRO A 42 21.51 -36.22 -2.13
CA PRO A 42 21.94 -37.52 -1.61
C PRO A 42 23.44 -37.61 -1.28
N TRP A 43 24.25 -36.61 -1.66
CA TRP A 43 25.72 -36.69 -1.64
C TRP A 43 26.30 -36.87 -0.24
N VAL A 44 25.82 -36.08 0.71
CA VAL A 44 26.28 -36.10 2.10
C VAL A 44 26.03 -37.44 2.82
N ASP A 45 25.15 -38.30 2.29
CA ASP A 45 24.91 -39.63 2.84
C ASP A 45 26.07 -40.60 2.57
N ASN A 46 26.93 -40.31 1.60
CA ASN A 46 28.13 -41.10 1.29
C ASN A 46 29.36 -40.68 2.11
N VAL A 47 29.25 -39.61 2.90
CA VAL A 47 30.34 -39.11 3.73
C VAL A 47 30.50 -40.02 4.94
N VAL A 48 31.65 -40.70 4.99
CA VAL A 48 32.04 -41.57 6.12
C VAL A 48 33.44 -41.21 6.61
N PHE A 49 33.71 -41.44 7.89
CA PHE A 49 35.05 -41.32 8.47
C PHE A 49 35.20 -42.22 9.70
N ALA A 50 36.43 -42.55 10.07
CA ALA A 50 36.70 -43.39 11.23
C ALA A 50 36.39 -42.65 12.55
N CYS A 51 35.74 -43.34 13.49
CA CYS A 51 35.45 -42.82 14.81
C CYS A 51 36.76 -42.58 15.57
N PRO A 52 37.02 -41.37 16.09
CA PRO A 52 38.27 -41.07 16.77
C PRO A 52 38.43 -41.80 18.11
N VAL A 53 37.39 -42.49 18.61
CA VAL A 53 37.41 -43.19 19.90
C VAL A 53 37.54 -44.70 19.73
N CYS A 54 36.76 -45.33 18.84
CA CYS A 54 36.75 -46.78 18.68
C CYS A 54 37.31 -47.27 17.33
N GLY A 55 37.63 -46.37 16.40
CA GLY A 55 38.15 -46.69 15.08
C GLY A 55 37.11 -47.23 14.08
N GLY A 56 35.86 -47.49 14.50
CA GLY A 56 34.79 -47.95 13.62
C GLY A 56 34.32 -46.87 12.63
N GLU A 57 33.72 -47.26 11.51
CA GLU A 57 33.17 -46.33 10.52
C GLU A 57 31.96 -45.56 11.06
N MET A 58 31.96 -44.23 10.92
CA MET A 58 30.84 -43.37 11.27
C MET A 58 30.03 -42.99 10.03
N HIS A 59 28.72 -43.20 10.12
CA HIS A 59 27.74 -42.67 9.17
C HIS A 59 26.93 -41.56 9.84
N ARG A 60 26.52 -40.57 9.04
CA ARG A 60 25.52 -39.60 9.49
C ARG A 60 24.17 -40.30 9.73
N VAL A 61 23.36 -39.70 10.59
CA VAL A 61 21.96 -40.07 10.74
C VAL A 61 21.15 -39.69 9.48
N PRO A 62 20.13 -40.46 9.06
CA PRO A 62 19.43 -40.24 7.80
C PRO A 62 18.50 -39.02 7.78
N GLU A 63 18.10 -38.50 8.94
CA GLU A 63 17.11 -37.44 9.09
C GLU A 63 17.56 -36.11 8.49
N VAL A 64 16.59 -35.26 8.14
CA VAL A 64 16.83 -33.85 7.79
C VAL A 64 16.21 -32.97 8.88
N ILE A 65 16.65 -31.71 8.95
CA ILE A 65 16.14 -30.75 9.91
C ILE A 65 14.82 -30.16 9.37
N ASP A 66 13.92 -29.78 10.29
CA ASP A 66 12.69 -29.04 9.97
C ASP A 66 13.02 -27.66 9.36
N CYS A 67 12.27 -27.24 8.33
CA CYS A 67 12.52 -25.99 7.63
C CYS A 67 12.28 -24.74 8.50
N TRP A 68 11.52 -24.87 9.60
CA TRP A 68 11.40 -23.80 10.59
C TRP A 68 12.69 -23.56 11.37
N PHE A 69 13.53 -24.58 11.52
CA PHE A 69 14.87 -24.40 12.09
C PHE A 69 15.74 -23.57 11.15
N ASP A 70 15.75 -23.91 9.86
CA ASP A 70 16.51 -23.17 8.84
C ASP A 70 16.12 -21.68 8.81
N SER A 71 14.82 -21.40 8.75
CA SER A 71 14.31 -20.02 8.75
C SER A 71 14.53 -19.29 10.09
N GLY A 72 14.49 -20.00 11.22
CA GLY A 72 14.79 -19.43 12.53
C GLY A 72 16.28 -19.12 12.73
N CYS A 73 17.17 -19.80 12.00
CA CYS A 73 18.61 -19.53 11.97
C CYS A 73 18.99 -18.32 11.11
N MET A 74 18.04 -17.77 10.32
CA MET A 74 18.26 -16.64 9.41
C MET A 74 19.07 -15.47 10.01
N PRO A 75 18.85 -15.01 11.28
CA PRO A 75 19.56 -13.86 11.83
C PRO A 75 21.08 -13.94 11.75
N PHE A 76 21.66 -15.14 11.91
CA PHE A 76 23.10 -15.36 11.84
C PHE A 76 23.52 -16.13 10.58
N ALA A 77 22.70 -17.07 10.10
CA ALA A 77 23.00 -17.89 8.93
C ALA A 77 23.11 -17.06 7.64
N GLN A 78 22.33 -15.98 7.51
CA GLN A 78 22.41 -15.08 6.33
C GLN A 78 23.81 -14.46 6.14
N TRP A 79 24.58 -14.34 7.23
CA TRP A 79 25.93 -13.80 7.23
C TRP A 79 27.00 -14.88 7.06
N GLY A 80 26.62 -16.17 7.02
CA GLY A 80 27.54 -17.29 7.10
C GLY A 80 28.25 -17.40 8.46
N PHE A 81 27.66 -16.84 9.51
CA PHE A 81 28.22 -16.84 10.85
C PHE A 81 28.26 -18.26 11.44
N PRO A 82 29.33 -18.68 12.13
CA PRO A 82 30.53 -17.91 12.49
C PRO A 82 31.71 -18.04 11.51
N HIS A 83 31.54 -18.72 10.38
CA HIS A 83 32.67 -19.17 9.56
C HIS A 83 33.05 -18.21 8.42
N ALA A 84 32.10 -17.45 7.90
CA ALA A 84 32.38 -16.52 6.81
C ALA A 84 33.18 -15.30 7.31
N PRO A 85 34.18 -14.81 6.54
CA PRO A 85 34.94 -13.62 6.91
C PRO A 85 34.04 -12.40 7.14
N GLY A 86 34.24 -11.70 8.26
CA GLY A 86 33.46 -10.51 8.63
C GLY A 86 32.03 -10.79 9.12
N SER A 87 31.60 -12.06 9.17
CA SER A 87 30.25 -12.44 9.62
C SER A 87 29.95 -12.03 11.06
N LEU A 88 30.94 -12.09 11.96
CA LEU A 88 30.80 -11.68 13.35
C LEU A 88 30.38 -10.22 13.47
N SER A 89 31.09 -9.29 12.82
CA SER A 89 30.76 -7.85 12.89
C SER A 89 29.35 -7.58 12.37
N ARG A 90 29.01 -8.18 11.21
CA ARG A 90 27.68 -8.00 10.60
C ARG A 90 26.57 -8.54 11.50
N PHE A 91 26.76 -9.72 12.08
CA PHE A 91 25.78 -10.30 12.98
C PHE A 91 25.64 -9.46 14.27
N ASP A 92 26.75 -9.05 14.88
CA ASP A 92 26.74 -8.29 16.13
C ASP A 92 26.10 -6.89 15.98
N GLU A 93 26.30 -6.24 14.83
CA GLU A 93 25.68 -4.96 14.48
C GLU A 93 24.18 -5.09 14.21
N SER A 94 23.77 -6.17 13.52
CA SER A 94 22.38 -6.35 13.04
C SER A 94 21.46 -7.09 14.00
N PHE A 95 22.01 -7.77 15.01
CA PHE A 95 21.24 -8.49 16.02
C PHE A 95 21.02 -7.60 17.26
N PRO A 96 19.81 -7.46 17.81
CA PRO A 96 18.53 -7.83 17.23
C PRO A 96 18.14 -6.92 16.06
N ALA A 97 17.32 -7.43 15.15
CA ALA A 97 16.68 -6.62 14.13
C ALA A 97 15.78 -5.54 14.76
N ASP A 98 15.71 -4.35 14.18
CA ASP A 98 14.85 -3.28 14.73
C ASP A 98 13.36 -3.60 14.57
N PHE A 99 12.97 -4.17 13.42
CA PHE A 99 11.58 -4.39 13.06
C PHE A 99 11.40 -5.62 12.18
N ILE A 100 10.33 -6.38 12.42
CA ILE A 100 9.84 -7.42 11.51
C ILE A 100 8.32 -7.34 11.38
N SER A 101 7.79 -7.82 10.25
CA SER A 101 6.34 -7.86 10.01
C SER A 101 5.97 -9.02 9.13
N GLU A 102 5.09 -9.89 9.62
CA GLU A 102 4.55 -11.03 8.88
C GLU A 102 3.11 -11.32 9.34
N ALA A 103 2.41 -12.20 8.63
CA ALA A 103 1.03 -12.58 8.94
C ALA A 103 0.89 -13.38 10.25
N ILE A 104 -0.33 -13.38 10.81
CA ILE A 104 -0.66 -13.98 12.10
C ILE A 104 -0.31 -15.46 12.26
N ASP A 105 -0.28 -16.22 11.18
CA ASP A 105 0.17 -17.61 11.16
C ASP A 105 1.65 -17.76 11.56
N GLN A 106 2.48 -16.73 11.35
CA GLN A 106 3.89 -16.75 11.72
C GLN A 106 4.14 -16.69 13.24
N THR A 107 3.11 -16.40 14.04
CA THR A 107 3.18 -16.54 15.51
C THR A 107 3.47 -17.97 15.96
N ARG A 108 3.21 -18.98 15.11
CA ARG A 108 3.53 -20.40 15.34
C ARG A 108 4.56 -20.95 14.36
N GLY A 109 4.99 -20.13 13.40
CA GLY A 109 6.05 -20.44 12.44
C GLY A 109 7.28 -19.62 12.75
N TRP A 110 7.60 -18.67 11.87
CA TRP A 110 8.88 -17.97 11.88
C TRP A 110 9.16 -17.15 13.14
N PHE A 111 8.18 -16.41 13.69
CA PHE A 111 8.40 -15.64 14.92
C PHE A 111 8.78 -16.54 16.09
N TYR A 112 8.13 -17.70 16.18
CA TYR A 112 8.42 -18.69 17.19
C TYR A 112 9.81 -19.30 17.00
N SER A 113 10.16 -19.73 15.79
CA SER A 113 11.45 -20.36 15.54
C SER A 113 12.62 -19.39 15.73
N LEU A 114 12.49 -18.14 15.29
CA LEU A 114 13.44 -17.06 15.56
C LEU A 114 13.69 -16.93 17.08
N LEU A 115 12.61 -16.77 17.87
CA LEU A 115 12.73 -16.55 19.30
C LEU A 115 13.33 -17.77 20.01
N MET A 116 12.85 -18.97 19.66
CA MET A 116 13.31 -20.22 20.25
C MET A 116 14.79 -20.47 19.99
N ILE A 117 15.22 -20.42 18.73
CA ILE A 117 16.62 -20.68 18.36
C ILE A 117 17.53 -19.61 18.95
N SER A 118 17.14 -18.34 18.85
CA SER A 118 17.94 -17.25 19.40
C SER A 118 18.16 -17.41 20.92
N THR A 119 17.12 -17.79 21.65
CA THR A 119 17.17 -18.02 23.11
C THR A 119 18.03 -19.24 23.48
N LEU A 120 17.97 -20.31 22.70
CA LEU A 120 18.71 -21.54 22.99
C LEU A 120 20.18 -21.49 22.56
N VAL A 121 20.49 -20.81 21.46
CA VAL A 121 21.83 -20.81 20.85
C VAL A 121 22.68 -19.66 21.40
N PHE A 122 22.09 -18.51 21.71
CA PHE A 122 22.84 -17.33 22.12
C PHE A 122 22.61 -17.01 23.59
N ASP A 123 22.81 -17.99 24.48
CA ASP A 123 22.92 -17.70 25.91
C ASP A 123 24.17 -16.83 26.21
N GLU A 124 24.29 -16.33 27.43
CA GLU A 124 25.39 -15.42 27.78
C GLU A 124 26.77 -16.08 27.64
N GLU A 125 26.88 -17.38 27.88
CA GLU A 125 28.14 -18.08 27.73
C GLU A 125 28.55 -18.15 26.25
N THR A 126 27.61 -18.56 25.39
CA THR A 126 27.84 -18.70 23.95
C THR A 126 28.14 -17.36 23.31
N GLN A 127 27.41 -16.30 23.66
CA GLN A 127 27.69 -14.95 23.16
C GLN A 127 29.11 -14.49 23.51
N ARG A 128 29.60 -14.77 24.73
CA ARG A 128 30.99 -14.45 25.13
C ARG A 128 32.00 -15.27 24.35
N GLN A 129 31.77 -16.59 24.25
CA GLN A 129 32.66 -17.50 23.51
C GLN A 129 32.77 -17.10 22.03
N MET A 130 31.67 -16.65 21.45
CA MET A 130 31.61 -16.21 20.05
C MET A 130 32.08 -14.77 19.81
N GLY A 131 32.38 -14.01 20.88
CA GLY A 131 32.96 -12.67 20.78
C GLY A 131 31.97 -11.56 20.41
N LEU A 132 30.68 -11.72 20.74
CA LEU A 132 29.70 -10.65 20.54
C LEU A 132 29.94 -9.51 21.53
N THR A 133 29.94 -8.26 21.05
CA THR A 133 30.23 -7.09 21.89
C THR A 133 29.06 -6.70 22.77
N ARG A 134 27.83 -6.98 22.33
CA ARG A 134 26.60 -6.65 23.05
C ARG A 134 26.04 -7.91 23.71
N MET A 135 26.38 -8.11 24.98
CA MET A 135 25.86 -9.21 25.79
C MET A 135 24.38 -8.99 26.13
N ARG A 136 23.53 -9.96 25.80
CA ARG A 136 22.07 -9.88 26.02
C ARG A 136 21.62 -11.03 26.89
N SER A 137 21.09 -10.75 28.08
CA SER A 137 20.52 -11.79 28.94
C SER A 137 19.26 -12.43 28.34
N TYR A 138 18.53 -11.69 27.50
CA TYR A 138 17.47 -12.20 26.64
C TYR A 138 17.83 -11.89 25.19
N PRO A 139 18.40 -12.84 24.43
CA PRO A 139 18.80 -12.65 23.05
C PRO A 139 17.56 -12.64 22.14
N HIS A 140 16.67 -11.66 22.32
CA HIS A 140 15.53 -11.47 21.42
C HIS A 140 16.04 -11.25 20.00
N PRO A 141 15.44 -11.87 18.97
CA PRO A 141 15.90 -11.71 17.59
C PRO A 141 15.45 -10.40 16.93
N TYR A 142 14.48 -9.71 17.52
CA TYR A 142 13.93 -8.45 17.02
C TYR A 142 13.42 -7.56 18.17
N LYS A 143 13.41 -6.24 17.96
CA LYS A 143 12.92 -5.24 18.94
C LYS A 143 11.42 -4.97 18.81
N ALA A 144 10.91 -4.81 17.59
CA ALA A 144 9.50 -4.59 17.29
C ALA A 144 8.96 -5.63 16.29
N CYS A 145 7.71 -6.03 16.48
CA CYS A 145 7.01 -6.94 15.59
C CYS A 145 5.58 -6.45 15.34
N ILE A 146 5.20 -6.33 14.07
CA ILE A 146 3.79 -6.18 13.67
C ILE A 146 3.29 -7.54 13.16
N VAL A 147 2.15 -7.96 13.67
CA VAL A 147 1.47 -9.18 13.24
C VAL A 147 0.31 -8.79 12.34
N LEU A 148 0.41 -9.13 11.05
CA LEU A 148 -0.57 -8.78 10.04
C LEU A 148 -1.78 -9.72 10.07
N GLY A 149 -2.96 -9.17 9.78
CA GLY A 149 -4.12 -9.96 9.40
C GLY A 149 -3.93 -10.63 8.03
N HIS A 150 -4.87 -11.47 7.64
CA HIS A 150 -4.85 -12.11 6.32
C HIS A 150 -5.57 -11.27 5.27
N THR A 151 -5.08 -11.33 4.04
CA THR A 151 -5.85 -10.92 2.86
C THR A 151 -6.99 -11.91 2.61
N CYS A 152 -8.18 -11.37 2.37
CA CYS A 152 -9.41 -12.11 2.08
C CYS A 152 -10.04 -11.55 0.81
N ASP A 153 -10.94 -12.33 0.21
CA ASP A 153 -11.73 -11.85 -0.93
C ASP A 153 -12.67 -10.69 -0.53
N LYS A 154 -13.36 -10.11 -1.52
CA LYS A 154 -14.29 -8.99 -1.32
C LYS A 154 -15.40 -9.27 -0.28
N ASP A 155 -15.77 -10.54 -0.09
CA ASP A 155 -16.81 -10.97 0.85
C ASP A 155 -16.22 -11.38 2.22
N GLY A 156 -14.90 -11.27 2.40
CA GLY A 156 -14.18 -11.60 3.64
C GLY A 156 -13.85 -13.08 3.80
N LYS A 157 -13.91 -13.89 2.73
CA LYS A 157 -13.54 -15.31 2.76
C LYS A 157 -12.06 -15.47 2.43
N LYS A 158 -11.44 -16.53 2.97
CA LYS A 158 -10.07 -16.90 2.64
C LYS A 158 -9.90 -17.08 1.12
N GLU A 159 -8.92 -16.41 0.56
CA GLU A 159 -8.54 -16.56 -0.84
C GLU A 159 -8.00 -17.98 -1.10
N SER A 160 -8.34 -18.54 -2.26
CA SER A 160 -7.87 -19.85 -2.71
C SER A 160 -7.67 -19.86 -4.22
N LYS A 161 -6.51 -20.38 -4.63
CA LYS A 161 -6.18 -20.60 -6.05
C LYS A 161 -7.21 -21.52 -6.72
N SER A 162 -7.68 -22.56 -6.03
CA SER A 162 -8.65 -23.50 -6.58
C SER A 162 -10.04 -22.87 -6.77
N LYS A 163 -10.44 -21.96 -5.86
CA LYS A 163 -11.72 -21.24 -5.96
C LYS A 163 -11.68 -20.07 -6.93
N GLY A 164 -10.49 -19.58 -7.29
CA GLY A 164 -10.33 -18.39 -8.13
C GLY A 164 -10.93 -17.13 -7.50
N ASN A 165 -11.04 -17.07 -6.17
CA ASN A 165 -11.64 -15.95 -5.44
C ASN A 165 -10.65 -14.85 -5.04
N TYR A 166 -9.42 -14.92 -5.53
CA TYR A 166 -8.40 -13.90 -5.34
C TYR A 166 -8.38 -12.94 -6.53
N THR A 167 -7.97 -11.70 -6.29
CA THR A 167 -7.61 -10.75 -7.36
C THR A 167 -6.11 -10.89 -7.63
N PRO A 168 -5.67 -11.37 -8.80
CA PRO A 168 -4.25 -11.46 -9.12
C PRO A 168 -3.58 -10.07 -9.08
N PRO A 169 -2.39 -9.91 -8.48
CA PRO A 169 -1.72 -8.62 -8.39
C PRO A 169 -1.48 -7.97 -9.77
N GLU A 170 -1.25 -8.76 -10.81
CA GLU A 170 -0.97 -8.28 -12.18
C GLU A 170 -2.15 -7.49 -12.77
N VAL A 171 -3.38 -7.78 -12.34
CA VAL A 171 -4.59 -7.02 -12.70
C VAL A 171 -4.51 -5.57 -12.19
N ILE A 172 -3.85 -5.39 -11.05
CA ILE A 172 -3.71 -4.09 -10.39
C ILE A 172 -2.42 -3.39 -10.84
N LEU A 173 -1.32 -4.12 -10.96
CA LEU A 173 0.00 -3.57 -11.24
C LEU A 173 0.24 -3.25 -12.71
N ASP A 174 -0.18 -4.14 -13.61
CA ASP A 174 0.24 -4.09 -15.02
C ASP A 174 -0.90 -3.64 -15.91
N ARG A 175 -1.92 -4.49 -16.07
CA ARG A 175 -3.09 -4.26 -16.93
C ARG A 175 -4.28 -4.99 -16.36
N VAL A 176 -5.48 -4.41 -16.51
CA VAL A 176 -6.73 -5.06 -16.12
C VAL A 176 -7.04 -6.18 -17.12
N ARG A 177 -6.41 -7.34 -16.92
CA ARG A 177 -6.57 -8.50 -17.79
C ARG A 177 -6.52 -9.82 -17.05
N MET A 178 -7.20 -10.82 -17.57
CA MET A 178 -7.27 -12.13 -16.93
C MET A 178 -7.49 -13.25 -17.95
N ASP A 179 -6.87 -14.40 -17.73
CA ASP A 179 -7.01 -15.57 -18.62
C ASP A 179 -8.22 -16.43 -18.27
N PHE A 180 -8.91 -16.95 -19.27
CA PHE A 180 -10.09 -17.79 -19.13
C PHE A 180 -9.96 -19.05 -19.99
N ALA A 181 -10.34 -20.19 -19.45
CA ALA A 181 -10.50 -21.42 -20.22
C ALA A 181 -11.70 -21.29 -21.16
N VAL A 182 -11.53 -21.69 -22.42
CA VAL A 182 -12.57 -21.56 -23.44
C VAL A 182 -13.52 -22.76 -23.38
N VAL A 183 -14.83 -22.49 -23.41
CA VAL A 183 -15.89 -23.49 -23.57
C VAL A 183 -16.87 -23.09 -24.66
N ASP A 184 -17.57 -24.09 -25.20
CA ASP A 184 -18.75 -23.92 -26.05
C ASP A 184 -20.04 -24.20 -25.26
N GLU A 185 -21.19 -24.06 -25.91
CA GLU A 185 -22.49 -24.22 -25.27
C GLU A 185 -22.72 -25.64 -24.73
N ALA A 186 -22.18 -26.65 -25.42
CA ALA A 186 -22.26 -28.04 -24.99
C ALA A 186 -21.42 -28.30 -23.74
N ALA A 187 -20.23 -27.72 -23.67
CA ALA A 187 -19.29 -27.87 -22.56
C ALA A 187 -19.58 -26.95 -21.37
N ALA A 188 -20.44 -25.94 -21.51
CA ALA A 188 -20.82 -25.01 -20.43
C ALA A 188 -21.71 -25.64 -19.34
N GLY A 189 -22.38 -26.77 -19.63
CA GLY A 189 -23.05 -27.64 -18.64
C GLY A 189 -24.30 -27.09 -17.92
N LYS A 190 -24.65 -25.81 -18.08
CA LYS A 190 -25.82 -25.17 -17.42
C LYS A 190 -26.77 -24.40 -18.37
N GLY A 191 -26.75 -24.72 -19.67
CA GLY A 191 -27.59 -24.03 -20.67
C GLY A 191 -27.33 -22.52 -20.73
N ALA A 192 -26.06 -22.13 -20.65
CA ALA A 192 -25.61 -20.79 -21.00
C ALA A 192 -25.42 -20.73 -22.52
N VAL A 193 -25.85 -19.63 -23.13
CA VAL A 193 -25.85 -19.42 -24.59
C VAL A 193 -25.19 -18.07 -24.83
N ALA A 194 -24.21 -18.02 -25.73
CA ALA A 194 -23.50 -16.80 -26.08
C ALA A 194 -23.88 -16.38 -27.50
N LYS A 195 -24.20 -15.10 -27.71
CA LYS A 195 -24.41 -14.57 -29.07
C LYS A 195 -23.08 -14.29 -29.73
N GLN A 196 -23.08 -14.25 -31.06
CA GLN A 196 -21.92 -13.78 -31.81
C GLN A 196 -21.54 -12.35 -31.37
N GLY A 197 -20.25 -12.13 -31.11
CA GLY A 197 -19.72 -10.87 -30.58
C GLY A 197 -19.83 -10.70 -29.06
N GLU A 198 -20.41 -11.69 -28.35
CA GLU A 198 -20.50 -11.70 -26.89
C GLU A 198 -19.57 -12.76 -26.27
N ALA A 199 -18.94 -12.40 -25.15
CA ALA A 199 -18.20 -13.34 -24.31
C ALA A 199 -18.91 -13.46 -22.96
N LEU A 200 -19.32 -14.67 -22.59
CA LEU A 200 -19.99 -14.91 -21.30
C LEU A 200 -18.98 -15.44 -20.28
N ILE A 201 -18.88 -14.79 -19.11
CA ILE A 201 -18.05 -15.22 -17.98
C ILE A 201 -18.85 -15.27 -16.68
N ALA A 202 -18.26 -15.84 -15.61
CA ALA A 202 -18.91 -15.78 -14.30
C ALA A 202 -19.12 -14.32 -13.86
N THR A 203 -20.30 -13.99 -13.30
CA THR A 203 -20.56 -12.65 -12.73
C THR A 203 -19.48 -12.23 -11.73
N ALA A 204 -18.92 -13.18 -10.97
CA ALA A 204 -17.86 -12.91 -10.01
C ALA A 204 -16.51 -12.55 -10.65
N ASP A 205 -16.22 -13.01 -11.88
CA ASP A 205 -15.01 -12.63 -12.61
C ASP A 205 -15.18 -11.24 -13.26
N LEU A 206 -16.39 -10.93 -13.74
CA LEU A 206 -16.76 -9.60 -14.22
C LEU A 206 -16.58 -8.56 -13.10
N GLU A 207 -17.13 -8.84 -11.91
CA GLU A 207 -16.91 -8.03 -10.69
C GLU A 207 -15.42 -7.98 -10.30
N GLY A 208 -14.68 -9.09 -10.44
CA GLY A 208 -13.25 -9.16 -10.14
C GLY A 208 -12.37 -8.27 -11.03
N LEU A 209 -12.82 -8.01 -12.26
CA LEU A 209 -12.21 -7.08 -13.20
C LEU A 209 -12.74 -5.64 -13.06
N ASP A 210 -13.62 -5.38 -12.09
CA ASP A 210 -14.29 -4.08 -11.89
C ASP A 210 -15.03 -3.58 -13.15
N LEU A 211 -15.62 -4.51 -13.91
CA LEU A 211 -16.35 -4.23 -15.15
C LEU A 211 -17.86 -4.29 -14.94
N THR A 212 -18.58 -3.48 -15.71
CA THR A 212 -20.05 -3.53 -15.78
C THR A 212 -20.53 -4.53 -16.83
N ASP A 213 -21.73 -5.08 -16.64
CA ASP A 213 -22.33 -5.97 -17.65
C ASP A 213 -22.55 -5.22 -18.97
N GLY A 214 -22.07 -5.80 -20.07
CA GLY A 214 -22.07 -5.17 -21.38
C GLY A 214 -20.84 -4.30 -21.69
N ALA A 215 -19.79 -4.35 -20.87
CA ALA A 215 -18.53 -3.67 -21.17
C ALA A 215 -17.88 -4.21 -22.46
N THR A 216 -17.34 -3.32 -23.28
CA THR A 216 -16.53 -3.68 -24.44
C THR A 216 -15.10 -3.96 -24.00
N VAL A 217 -14.61 -5.16 -24.31
CA VAL A 217 -13.27 -5.64 -23.93
C VAL A 217 -12.50 -6.16 -25.13
N ARG A 218 -11.18 -6.23 -25.00
CA ARG A 218 -10.33 -6.92 -25.95
C ARG A 218 -10.17 -8.37 -25.51
N LEU A 219 -10.50 -9.30 -26.40
CA LEU A 219 -10.36 -10.73 -26.18
C LEU A 219 -9.38 -11.30 -27.21
N PHE A 220 -8.34 -11.98 -26.74
CA PHE A 220 -7.29 -12.51 -27.61
C PHE A 220 -6.73 -13.83 -27.11
N ARG A 221 -6.22 -14.65 -28.02
CA ARG A 221 -5.31 -15.74 -27.68
C ARG A 221 -3.98 -15.12 -27.26
N PRO A 222 -3.32 -15.57 -26.18
CA PRO A 222 -1.97 -15.12 -25.85
C PRO A 222 -1.07 -15.20 -27.11
N GLY A 223 -0.48 -14.07 -27.51
CA GLY A 223 0.41 -13.98 -28.68
C GLY A 223 -0.23 -13.57 -30.02
N ASP A 224 -1.57 -13.52 -30.15
CA ASP A 224 -2.26 -13.20 -31.41
C ASP A 224 -3.02 -11.84 -31.37
N GLY A 225 -3.63 -11.48 -32.50
CA GLY A 225 -4.49 -10.29 -32.63
C GLY A 225 -5.78 -10.36 -31.80
N ALA A 226 -6.17 -9.22 -31.21
CA ALA A 226 -7.36 -9.12 -30.37
C ALA A 226 -8.63 -8.81 -31.16
N ARG A 227 -9.76 -9.29 -30.65
CA ARG A 227 -11.10 -8.94 -31.10
C ARG A 227 -11.82 -8.14 -30.02
N GLU A 228 -12.59 -7.14 -30.42
CA GLU A 228 -13.52 -6.47 -29.50
C GLU A 228 -14.74 -7.35 -29.29
N MET A 229 -15.12 -7.53 -28.02
CA MET A 229 -16.27 -8.31 -27.62
C MET A 229 -17.05 -7.61 -26.52
N VAL A 230 -18.36 -7.86 -26.49
CA VAL A 230 -19.23 -7.42 -25.39
C VAL A 230 -19.18 -8.47 -24.29
N LEU A 231 -18.68 -8.11 -23.12
CA LEU A 231 -18.56 -9.00 -21.98
C LEU A 231 -19.88 -9.07 -21.20
N ARG A 232 -20.35 -10.29 -20.93
CA ARG A 232 -21.59 -10.54 -20.19
C ARG A 232 -21.34 -11.43 -18.97
N GLY A 233 -21.88 -11.04 -17.83
CA GLY A 233 -21.80 -11.79 -16.59
C GLY A 233 -22.94 -12.81 -16.45
N THR A 234 -22.63 -14.03 -16.03
CA THR A 234 -23.64 -15.06 -15.73
C THR A 234 -23.34 -15.86 -14.47
N ARG A 235 -24.37 -16.30 -13.76
CA ARG A 235 -24.24 -17.23 -12.62
C ARG A 235 -24.15 -18.70 -13.04
N LYS A 236 -24.30 -18.97 -14.35
CA LYS A 236 -24.29 -20.32 -14.92
C LYS A 236 -22.89 -20.87 -15.18
N LEU A 237 -21.88 -20.01 -15.26
CA LEU A 237 -20.49 -20.42 -15.50
C LEU A 237 -19.69 -20.44 -14.19
N PRO A 238 -18.73 -21.37 -14.07
CA PRO A 238 -17.73 -21.32 -13.01
C PRO A 238 -16.72 -20.19 -13.28
N ARG A 239 -15.95 -19.82 -12.25
CA ARG A 239 -14.92 -18.81 -12.38
C ARG A 239 -13.82 -19.26 -13.35
N ARG A 240 -13.18 -18.29 -14.02
CA ARG A 240 -12.07 -18.45 -14.97
C ARG A 240 -12.44 -19.30 -16.19
N VAL A 241 -13.72 -19.34 -16.55
CA VAL A 241 -14.23 -19.96 -17.78
C VAL A 241 -14.97 -18.92 -18.61
N VAL A 242 -14.76 -18.93 -19.92
CA VAL A 242 -15.45 -18.09 -20.89
C VAL A 242 -16.17 -18.93 -21.93
N LEU A 243 -17.46 -18.64 -22.11
CA LEU A 243 -18.27 -19.19 -23.19
C LEU A 243 -18.26 -18.24 -24.38
N LEU A 244 -17.86 -18.78 -25.54
CA LEU A 244 -17.82 -18.06 -26.81
C LEU A 244 -18.74 -18.73 -27.84
N HIS A 245 -19.36 -17.93 -28.70
CA HIS A 245 -20.10 -18.45 -29.86
C HIS A 245 -19.14 -19.12 -30.86
N ASP A 246 -19.60 -20.15 -31.59
CA ASP A 246 -18.72 -21.00 -32.43
C ASP A 246 -17.97 -20.21 -33.51
N VAL A 247 -18.60 -19.17 -34.09
CA VAL A 247 -17.97 -18.27 -35.06
C VAL A 247 -16.79 -17.50 -34.44
N ASP A 248 -16.95 -16.97 -33.23
CA ASP A 248 -15.91 -16.18 -32.57
C ASP A 248 -14.77 -17.07 -32.09
N ARG A 249 -15.11 -18.24 -31.55
CA ARG A 249 -14.15 -19.27 -31.12
C ARG A 249 -13.25 -19.71 -32.28
N LYS A 250 -13.85 -20.07 -33.43
CA LYS A 250 -13.12 -20.41 -34.66
C LYS A 250 -12.32 -19.22 -35.19
N GLY A 251 -12.89 -18.01 -35.14
CA GLY A 251 -12.22 -16.79 -35.56
C GLY A 251 -11.00 -16.40 -34.73
N LEU A 252 -10.94 -16.85 -33.47
CA LEU A 252 -9.79 -16.67 -32.56
C LEU A 252 -8.81 -17.84 -32.61
N GLY A 253 -9.12 -18.92 -33.34
CA GLY A 253 -8.29 -20.11 -33.40
C GLY A 253 -8.14 -20.83 -32.06
N VAL A 254 -9.19 -20.80 -31.23
CA VAL A 254 -9.21 -21.45 -29.91
C VAL A 254 -10.14 -22.66 -29.87
N GLU A 255 -9.83 -23.61 -29.01
CA GLU A 255 -10.54 -24.88 -28.86
C GLU A 255 -10.99 -25.10 -27.42
N VAL A 256 -11.99 -25.97 -27.26
CA VAL A 256 -12.46 -26.34 -25.92
C VAL A 256 -11.47 -27.34 -25.32
N GLY A 257 -10.94 -27.02 -24.15
CA GLY A 257 -10.01 -27.91 -23.44
C GLY A 257 -10.69 -29.20 -22.96
N PRO A 258 -9.89 -30.25 -22.62
CA PRO A 258 -10.39 -31.59 -22.33
C PRO A 258 -11.35 -31.69 -21.13
N HIS A 259 -11.32 -30.70 -20.23
CA HIS A 259 -12.16 -30.67 -19.03
C HIS A 259 -13.38 -29.75 -19.15
N GLY A 260 -13.57 -29.05 -20.29
CA GLY A 260 -14.68 -28.12 -20.51
C GLY A 260 -14.86 -27.13 -19.35
N ALA A 261 -16.09 -26.95 -18.87
CA ALA A 261 -16.36 -26.07 -17.73
C ALA A 261 -15.88 -26.60 -16.36
N LYS A 262 -15.29 -27.80 -16.29
CA LYS A 262 -14.77 -28.38 -15.03
C LYS A 262 -13.32 -27.97 -14.73
N VAL A 263 -12.67 -27.22 -15.62
CA VAL A 263 -11.32 -26.67 -15.39
C VAL A 263 -11.32 -25.83 -14.11
N MET A 264 -10.35 -26.06 -13.23
CA MET A 264 -10.18 -25.26 -12.02
C MET A 264 -9.45 -23.95 -12.33
N ALA A 265 -9.76 -22.89 -11.59
CA ALA A 265 -9.17 -21.57 -11.78
C ALA A 265 -7.62 -21.57 -11.74
N VAL A 266 -7.02 -22.43 -10.91
CA VAL A 266 -5.56 -22.58 -10.80
C VAL A 266 -4.89 -23.24 -12.01
N GLU A 267 -5.66 -23.97 -12.82
CA GLU A 267 -5.17 -24.70 -14.00
C GLU A 267 -5.14 -23.81 -15.24
N VAL A 268 -5.98 -22.78 -15.31
CA VAL A 268 -6.12 -21.90 -16.49
C VAL A 268 -4.80 -21.29 -16.97
N PRO A 269 -3.89 -20.79 -16.09
CA PRO A 269 -2.59 -20.29 -16.51
C PRO A 269 -1.64 -21.38 -17.09
N ARG A 270 -1.98 -22.67 -16.96
CA ARG A 270 -1.18 -23.81 -17.44
C ARG A 270 -1.78 -24.48 -18.68
N LEU A 271 -2.96 -24.05 -19.13
CA LEU A 271 -3.56 -24.53 -20.37
C LEU A 271 -2.70 -24.11 -21.58
N SER A 272 -2.80 -24.87 -22.66
CA SER A 272 -2.20 -24.47 -23.94
C SER A 272 -2.80 -23.14 -24.41
N GLU A 273 -2.05 -22.39 -25.20
CA GLU A 273 -2.54 -21.13 -25.77
C GLU A 273 -3.81 -21.33 -26.59
N SER A 274 -3.98 -22.47 -27.28
CA SER A 274 -5.19 -22.81 -28.02
C SER A 274 -6.43 -22.98 -27.13
N GLN A 275 -6.28 -23.26 -25.83
CA GLN A 275 -7.38 -23.62 -24.93
C GLN A 275 -7.82 -22.48 -24.00
N ARG A 276 -7.18 -21.31 -24.12
CA ARG A 276 -7.46 -20.16 -23.27
C ARG A 276 -7.45 -18.85 -24.06
N VAL A 277 -8.13 -17.86 -23.51
CA VAL A 277 -8.09 -16.48 -24.01
C VAL A 277 -7.82 -15.52 -22.85
N THR A 278 -7.18 -14.41 -23.16
CA THR A 278 -7.04 -13.27 -22.25
C THR A 278 -8.14 -12.27 -22.54
N ILE A 279 -8.85 -11.86 -21.50
CA ILE A 279 -9.80 -10.73 -21.53
C ILE A 279 -9.09 -9.53 -20.92
N GLU A 280 -9.00 -8.43 -21.66
CA GLU A 280 -8.35 -7.18 -21.25
C GLU A 280 -9.33 -6.00 -21.37
N ASP A 281 -9.46 -5.22 -20.30
CA ASP A 281 -10.04 -3.89 -20.37
C ASP A 281 -8.96 -2.89 -20.82
N SER A 282 -9.06 -2.45 -22.07
CA SER A 282 -8.16 -1.45 -22.64
C SER A 282 -8.59 -0.01 -22.38
N HIS A 283 -9.79 0.21 -21.86
CA HIS A 283 -10.33 1.55 -21.61
C HIS A 283 -9.92 2.08 -20.24
N THR A 284 -9.89 1.19 -19.24
CA THR A 284 -9.56 1.59 -17.88
C THR A 284 -8.14 1.18 -17.52
N PRO A 285 -7.24 2.14 -17.21
CA PRO A 285 -5.88 1.81 -16.80
C PRO A 285 -5.87 1.03 -15.48
N SER A 286 -4.83 0.24 -15.30
CA SER A 286 -4.51 -0.43 -14.03
C SER A 286 -4.17 0.63 -12.96
N PRO A 287 -4.54 0.41 -11.68
CA PRO A 287 -4.22 1.35 -10.61
C PRO A 287 -2.72 1.57 -10.37
N GLY A 288 -1.90 0.55 -10.56
CA GLY A 288 -0.44 0.59 -10.37
C GLY A 288 0.02 0.30 -8.94
N ALA A 289 1.35 0.25 -8.77
CA ALA A 289 2.00 -0.13 -7.51
C ALA A 289 1.67 0.81 -6.34
N ASP A 290 1.64 2.12 -6.56
CA ASP A 290 1.30 3.09 -5.52
C ASP A 290 -0.11 2.88 -5.00
N ALA A 291 -1.10 2.67 -5.88
CA ALA A 291 -2.47 2.39 -5.48
C ALA A 291 -2.58 1.10 -4.67
N PHE A 292 -1.82 0.08 -5.07
CA PHE A 292 -1.79 -1.21 -4.38
C PHE A 292 -1.18 -1.11 -2.98
N ARG A 293 -0.04 -0.42 -2.83
CA ARG A 293 0.59 -0.14 -1.52
C ARG A 293 -0.34 0.67 -0.64
N TRP A 294 -0.87 1.77 -1.17
CA TRP A 294 -1.78 2.66 -0.45
C TRP A 294 -3.01 1.92 0.08
N PHE A 295 -3.60 1.03 -0.72
CA PHE A 295 -4.73 0.21 -0.30
C PHE A 295 -4.43 -0.56 1.00
N PHE A 296 -3.28 -1.21 1.12
CA PHE A 296 -2.94 -1.95 2.34
C PHE A 296 -2.64 -1.05 3.55
N TYR A 297 -2.15 0.16 3.33
CA TYR A 297 -1.90 1.11 4.42
C TYR A 297 -3.16 1.82 4.88
N ALA A 298 -4.08 2.15 3.98
CA ALA A 298 -5.20 3.06 4.23
C ALA A 298 -6.56 2.36 4.43
N SER A 299 -6.70 1.08 4.11
CA SER A 299 -8.02 0.42 4.16
C SER A 299 -8.41 -0.05 5.56
N SER A 300 -7.45 -0.55 6.33
CA SER A 300 -7.71 -1.08 7.67
C SER A 300 -6.42 -1.19 8.49
N PRO A 301 -6.51 -1.23 9.84
CA PRO A 301 -5.35 -1.47 10.67
C PRO A 301 -4.62 -2.79 10.30
N PRO A 302 -3.28 -2.85 10.35
CA PRO A 302 -2.50 -3.97 9.83
C PRO A 302 -2.86 -5.35 10.40
N TRP A 303 -3.30 -5.42 11.66
CA TRP A 303 -3.68 -6.67 12.35
C TRP A 303 -5.10 -7.17 12.02
N THR A 304 -5.86 -6.44 11.20
CA THR A 304 -7.19 -6.85 10.76
C THR A 304 -7.16 -7.48 9.38
N ASN A 305 -8.09 -8.41 9.10
CA ASN A 305 -8.15 -9.04 7.79
C ASN A 305 -8.60 -8.02 6.73
N THR A 306 -7.85 -7.93 5.64
CA THR A 306 -8.08 -6.95 4.56
C THR A 306 -8.91 -7.57 3.45
N ARG A 307 -10.02 -6.93 3.07
CA ARG A 307 -10.88 -7.37 1.96
C ARG A 307 -10.37 -6.80 0.65
N HIS A 308 -9.68 -7.63 -0.12
CA HIS A 308 -9.00 -7.24 -1.33
C HIS A 308 -9.87 -7.44 -2.57
N SER A 309 -9.92 -6.39 -3.40
CA SER A 309 -10.52 -6.40 -4.73
C SER A 309 -9.99 -5.21 -5.54
N LEU A 310 -10.04 -5.31 -6.88
CA LEU A 310 -9.67 -4.20 -7.75
C LEU A 310 -10.52 -2.94 -7.47
N THR A 311 -11.83 -3.11 -7.24
CA THR A 311 -12.73 -2.02 -6.88
C THR A 311 -12.29 -1.31 -5.60
N ASN A 312 -11.92 -2.05 -4.55
CA ASN A 312 -11.48 -1.46 -3.28
C ASN A 312 -10.16 -0.69 -3.45
N VAL A 313 -9.23 -1.23 -4.22
CA VAL A 313 -7.96 -0.53 -4.55
C VAL A 313 -8.23 0.78 -5.29
N ARG A 314 -9.12 0.78 -6.29
CA ARG A 314 -9.52 1.99 -7.03
C ARG A 314 -10.23 3.00 -6.13
N THR A 315 -11.05 2.56 -5.18
CA THR A 315 -11.70 3.44 -4.20
C THR A 315 -10.66 4.14 -3.32
N ALA A 316 -9.73 3.39 -2.73
CA ALA A 316 -8.65 3.97 -1.93
C ALA A 316 -7.76 4.93 -2.75
N GLN A 317 -7.50 4.62 -4.02
CA GLN A 317 -6.78 5.49 -4.95
C GLN A 317 -7.53 6.81 -5.22
N LYS A 318 -8.85 6.75 -5.41
CA LYS A 318 -9.71 7.93 -5.63
C LYS A 318 -9.76 8.85 -4.42
N GLU A 319 -9.76 8.29 -3.21
CA GLU A 319 -9.84 9.06 -1.97
C GLU A 319 -8.59 9.89 -1.69
N PHE A 320 -7.44 9.47 -2.23
CA PHE A 320 -6.14 10.10 -1.95
C PHE A 320 -5.36 10.49 -3.22
N GLN A 321 -4.79 9.51 -3.92
CA GLN A 321 -3.80 9.74 -4.99
C GLN A 321 -4.37 10.55 -6.14
N ILE A 322 -5.61 10.29 -6.56
CA ILE A 322 -6.25 11.05 -7.63
C ILE A 322 -6.49 12.50 -7.19
N LYS A 323 -6.91 12.74 -5.94
CA LYS A 323 -7.05 14.11 -5.41
C LYS A 323 -5.71 14.84 -5.39
N LEU A 324 -4.65 14.20 -4.89
CA LEU A 324 -3.31 14.78 -4.85
C LEU A 324 -2.78 15.08 -6.26
N ARG A 325 -2.97 14.15 -7.23
CA ARG A 325 -2.61 14.37 -8.63
C ARG A 325 -3.36 15.54 -9.26
N ASN A 326 -4.64 15.71 -8.93
CA ASN A 326 -5.41 16.87 -9.41
C ASN A 326 -4.90 18.19 -8.82
N VAL A 327 -4.51 18.21 -7.54
CA VAL A 327 -3.90 19.39 -6.91
C VAL A 327 -2.55 19.72 -7.54
N TYR A 328 -1.69 18.71 -7.72
CA TYR A 328 -0.40 18.86 -8.38
C TYR A 328 -0.54 19.36 -9.82
N SER A 329 -1.45 18.77 -10.61
CA SER A 329 -1.75 19.20 -11.98
C SER A 329 -2.29 20.63 -12.03
N PHE A 330 -3.19 21.00 -11.12
CA PHE A 330 -3.66 22.38 -10.98
C PHE A 330 -2.48 23.33 -10.75
N PHE A 331 -1.61 23.03 -9.77
CA PHE A 331 -0.46 23.86 -9.48
C PHE A 331 0.46 24.02 -10.68
N THR A 332 0.85 22.94 -11.35
CA THR A 332 1.80 23.00 -12.48
C THR A 332 1.22 23.75 -13.67
N ILE A 333 -0.06 23.59 -13.99
CA ILE A 333 -0.72 24.32 -15.08
C ILE A 333 -0.65 25.83 -14.82
N TYR A 334 -1.10 26.28 -13.64
CA TYR A 334 -1.18 27.71 -13.37
C TYR A 334 0.18 28.34 -13.07
N ALA A 335 1.08 27.63 -12.39
CA ALA A 335 2.45 28.10 -12.16
C ALA A 335 3.18 28.35 -13.50
N ASN A 336 3.01 27.48 -14.48
CA ASN A 336 3.57 27.67 -15.82
C ASN A 336 2.93 28.85 -16.57
N ILE A 337 1.61 29.07 -16.42
CA ILE A 337 0.91 30.19 -17.06
C ILE A 337 1.37 31.54 -16.47
N ASP A 338 1.51 31.61 -15.15
CA ASP A 338 1.87 32.84 -14.44
C ASP A 338 3.37 33.06 -14.31
N GLY A 339 4.20 32.09 -14.72
CA GLY A 339 5.65 32.14 -14.61
C GLY A 339 6.17 32.06 -13.17
N PHE A 340 5.47 31.34 -12.28
CA PHE A 340 6.00 31.08 -10.94
C PHE A 340 7.15 30.08 -11.02
N ASP A 341 8.36 30.54 -10.68
CA ASP A 341 9.55 29.71 -10.57
C ASP A 341 10.16 29.86 -9.17
N PRO A 342 10.18 28.79 -8.34
CA PRO A 342 10.74 28.87 -7.00
C PRO A 342 12.26 29.09 -6.98
N SER A 343 12.96 28.88 -8.10
CA SER A 343 14.40 29.08 -8.24
C SER A 343 14.81 30.52 -8.57
N GLU A 344 13.85 31.40 -8.84
CA GLU A 344 14.14 32.83 -9.02
C GLU A 344 14.68 33.46 -7.72
N GLY A 345 15.77 34.20 -7.86
CA GLY A 345 16.41 34.96 -6.78
C GLY A 345 17.58 34.24 -6.10
N ALA A 346 17.34 33.12 -5.43
CA ALA A 346 18.37 32.43 -4.63
C ALA A 346 18.35 30.91 -4.79
N GLU A 347 19.54 30.30 -4.76
CA GLU A 347 19.68 28.85 -4.69
C GLU A 347 19.26 28.35 -3.31
N LEU A 348 18.18 27.56 -3.26
CA LEU A 348 17.69 26.93 -2.04
C LEU A 348 18.29 25.54 -1.88
N LYS A 349 18.84 25.25 -0.70
CA LYS A 349 19.36 23.93 -0.30
C LYS A 349 18.50 23.38 0.83
N GLY A 350 17.65 22.41 0.51
CA GLY A 350 16.59 21.92 1.40
C GLY A 350 15.22 22.49 1.06
N LEU A 351 14.21 22.04 1.80
CA LEU A 351 12.78 22.30 1.53
C LEU A 351 11.99 22.64 2.80
N ASP A 352 12.66 22.84 3.92
CA ASP A 352 12.00 23.20 5.17
C ASP A 352 11.63 24.69 5.17
N ALA A 353 10.72 25.08 6.07
CA ALA A 353 10.05 26.39 6.00
C ALA A 353 11.03 27.58 6.06
N ASP A 354 12.09 27.49 6.86
CA ASP A 354 13.14 28.51 6.98
C ASP A 354 13.97 28.66 5.69
N VAL A 355 14.11 27.58 4.92
CA VAL A 355 14.77 27.60 3.61
C VAL A 355 13.84 28.21 2.58
N LEU A 356 12.58 27.77 2.50
CA LEU A 356 11.60 28.32 1.56
C LEU A 356 11.34 29.82 1.80
N ALA A 357 11.46 30.28 3.04
CA ALA A 357 11.33 31.69 3.41
C ALA A 357 12.35 32.62 2.73
N LYS A 358 13.44 32.07 2.18
CA LYS A 358 14.47 32.83 1.43
C LYS A 358 14.12 32.99 -0.05
N GLY A 359 13.05 32.36 -0.52
CA GLY A 359 12.58 32.44 -1.90
C GLY A 359 12.11 33.85 -2.28
N GLN A 360 12.26 34.22 -3.55
CA GLN A 360 11.91 35.55 -4.01
C GLN A 360 10.41 35.84 -3.81
N GLY A 361 10.14 36.96 -3.14
CA GLY A 361 8.77 37.42 -2.87
C GLY A 361 7.99 36.53 -1.90
N TYR A 362 8.65 35.62 -1.17
CA TYR A 362 8.04 34.92 -0.04
C TYR A 362 7.72 35.91 1.08
N ARG A 363 6.50 35.89 1.60
CA ARG A 363 6.10 36.65 2.80
C ARG A 363 5.90 35.75 4.01
N PRO A 364 6.18 36.22 5.25
CA PRO A 364 5.94 35.45 6.46
C PRO A 364 4.51 34.93 6.54
N VAL A 365 4.32 33.72 7.09
CA VAL A 365 3.01 33.05 7.16
C VAL A 365 1.95 33.95 7.80
N ASN A 366 2.30 34.66 8.87
CA ASN A 366 1.38 35.53 9.61
C ASN A 366 0.83 36.71 8.80
N ASP A 367 1.50 37.11 7.73
CA ASP A 367 1.11 38.24 6.86
C ASP A 367 0.25 37.79 5.65
N ARG A 368 0.01 36.47 5.52
CA ARG A 368 -0.77 35.87 4.43
C ARG A 368 -2.26 35.81 4.73
N ALA A 369 -3.05 35.49 3.71
CA ALA A 369 -4.49 35.33 3.86
C ALA A 369 -4.83 34.20 4.85
N LEU A 370 -6.05 34.27 5.43
CA LEU A 370 -6.54 33.30 6.42
C LEU A 370 -6.41 31.83 5.94
N LEU A 371 -6.75 31.56 4.67
CA LEU A 371 -6.69 30.21 4.10
C LEU A 371 -5.25 29.71 3.95
N ASP A 372 -4.28 30.58 3.70
CA ASP A 372 -2.87 30.20 3.61
C ASP A 372 -2.32 29.80 4.98
N ARG A 373 -2.58 30.66 5.99
CA ARG A 373 -2.20 30.41 7.38
C ARG A 373 -2.79 29.11 7.90
N TRP A 374 -4.08 28.92 7.67
CA TRP A 374 -4.77 27.68 8.04
C TRP A 374 -4.15 26.46 7.34
N MET A 375 -3.95 26.50 6.02
CA MET A 375 -3.43 25.34 5.29
C MET A 375 -1.99 24.99 5.70
N LEU A 376 -1.15 25.98 5.99
CA LEU A 376 0.22 25.76 6.50
C LEU A 376 0.21 25.23 7.94
N SER A 377 -0.71 25.68 8.79
CA SER A 377 -0.94 25.08 10.12
C SER A 377 -1.34 23.61 9.99
N GLU A 378 -2.31 23.29 9.12
CA GLU A 378 -2.73 21.91 8.86
C GLU A 378 -1.59 21.03 8.33
N LEU A 379 -0.74 21.57 7.46
CA LEU A 379 0.44 20.87 6.95
C LEU A 379 1.44 20.57 8.08
N ALA A 380 1.74 21.55 8.94
CA ALA A 380 2.65 21.37 10.07
C ALA A 380 2.11 20.34 11.08
N LEU A 381 0.81 20.41 11.41
CA LEU A 381 0.13 19.42 12.24
C LEU A 381 0.15 18.03 11.59
N THR A 382 -0.09 17.94 10.27
CA THR A 382 -0.01 16.68 9.51
C THR A 382 1.38 16.08 9.61
N THR A 383 2.44 16.88 9.39
CA THR A 383 3.83 16.43 9.51
C THR A 383 4.10 15.90 10.91
N ARG A 384 3.72 16.64 11.96
CA ARG A 384 3.87 16.22 13.37
C ARG A 384 3.17 14.88 13.62
N ASP A 385 1.90 14.78 13.26
CA ASP A 385 1.05 13.65 13.59
C ASP A 385 1.49 12.40 12.80
N VAL A 386 1.75 12.53 11.49
CA VAL A 386 2.26 11.42 10.65
C VAL A 386 3.59 10.90 11.18
N THR A 387 4.51 11.80 11.57
CA THR A 387 5.79 11.42 12.19
C THR A 387 5.53 10.60 13.46
N ALA A 388 4.71 11.11 14.39
CA ALA A 388 4.39 10.44 15.64
C ALA A 388 3.66 9.09 15.44
N HIS A 389 2.88 8.96 14.36
CA HIS A 389 2.25 7.70 13.97
C HIS A 389 3.28 6.70 13.46
N LEU A 390 4.19 7.09 12.57
CA LEU A 390 5.22 6.20 12.03
C LEU A 390 6.24 5.76 13.08
N GLU A 391 6.66 6.65 13.98
CA GLU A 391 7.49 6.29 15.17
C GLU A 391 6.79 5.25 16.06
N GLY A 392 5.46 5.27 16.11
CA GLY A 392 4.65 4.29 16.82
C GLY A 392 4.22 3.08 15.99
N TYR A 393 4.77 2.89 14.79
CA TYR A 393 4.35 1.87 13.82
C TYR A 393 2.83 1.87 13.49
N ARG A 394 2.16 3.02 13.64
CA ARG A 394 0.73 3.25 13.39
C ARG A 394 0.48 3.73 11.95
N VAL A 395 0.78 2.85 11.00
CA VAL A 395 0.77 3.18 9.56
C VAL A 395 -0.64 3.53 9.05
N TYR A 396 -1.69 2.91 9.59
CA TYR A 396 -3.08 3.19 9.21
C TYR A 396 -3.51 4.60 9.59
N GLU A 397 -3.22 5.00 10.82
CA GLU A 397 -3.52 6.34 11.33
C GLU A 397 -2.70 7.42 10.60
N ALA A 398 -1.44 7.12 10.25
CA ALA A 398 -0.64 7.99 9.39
C ALA A 398 -1.29 8.20 8.01
N ALA A 399 -1.77 7.11 7.38
CA ALA A 399 -2.47 7.18 6.10
C ALA A 399 -3.77 8.00 6.19
N LEU A 400 -4.58 7.80 7.23
CA LEU A 400 -5.79 8.59 7.47
C LEU A 400 -5.47 10.09 7.63
N ARG A 401 -4.41 10.44 8.38
CA ARG A 401 -4.00 11.83 8.56
C ARG A 401 -3.60 12.50 7.25
N LEU A 402 -2.95 11.75 6.34
CA LEU A 402 -2.61 12.19 4.99
C LEU A 402 -3.86 12.37 4.11
N ILE A 403 -4.85 11.46 4.20
CA ILE A 403 -6.14 11.61 3.50
C ILE A 403 -6.81 12.92 3.91
N ASP A 404 -6.90 13.18 5.21
CA ASP A 404 -7.53 14.38 5.75
C ASP A 404 -6.82 15.67 5.28
N CYS A 405 -5.49 15.65 5.25
CA CYS A 405 -4.68 16.77 4.76
C CYS A 405 -4.89 17.02 3.26
N VAL A 406 -4.86 15.98 2.43
CA VAL A 406 -5.06 16.12 0.98
C VAL A 406 -6.50 16.52 0.66
N ASP A 407 -7.48 16.05 1.44
CA ASP A 407 -8.86 16.51 1.32
C ASP A 407 -9.00 18.00 1.67
N ALA A 408 -8.37 18.45 2.76
CA ALA A 408 -8.31 19.87 3.12
C ALA A 408 -7.66 20.71 2.00
N LEU A 409 -6.54 20.23 1.47
CA LEU A 409 -5.81 20.91 0.40
C LEU A 409 -6.65 21.01 -0.88
N SER A 410 -7.28 19.91 -1.30
CA SER A 410 -8.02 19.82 -2.57
C SER A 410 -9.40 20.49 -2.49
N ASN A 411 -10.23 20.05 -1.55
CA ASN A 411 -11.65 20.39 -1.48
C ASN A 411 -11.93 21.70 -0.75
N TRP A 412 -10.96 22.21 0.02
CA TRP A 412 -11.09 23.47 0.73
C TRP A 412 -10.11 24.51 0.20
N TYR A 413 -8.80 24.34 0.42
CA TYR A 413 -7.83 25.37 0.09
C TYR A 413 -7.80 25.69 -1.42
N VAL A 414 -7.52 24.71 -2.29
CA VAL A 414 -7.43 24.94 -3.73
C VAL A 414 -8.76 25.44 -4.28
N ARG A 415 -9.88 24.79 -3.96
CA ARG A 415 -11.21 25.18 -4.46
C ARG A 415 -11.56 26.63 -4.11
N ARG A 416 -11.27 27.07 -2.88
CA ARG A 416 -11.57 28.44 -2.40
C ARG A 416 -10.56 29.47 -2.87
N SER A 417 -9.34 29.05 -3.21
CA SER A 417 -8.28 29.93 -3.70
C SER A 417 -8.24 30.06 -5.23
N ARG A 418 -9.10 29.35 -6.00
CA ARG A 418 -9.09 29.38 -7.48
C ARG A 418 -9.12 30.79 -8.07
N GLU A 419 -9.94 31.68 -7.52
CA GLU A 419 -10.04 33.07 -7.98
C GLU A 419 -8.70 33.81 -7.83
N ARG A 420 -7.91 33.51 -6.80
CA ARG A 420 -6.56 34.07 -6.59
C ARG A 420 -5.60 33.62 -7.69
N PHE A 421 -5.65 32.35 -8.08
CA PHE A 421 -4.85 31.81 -9.18
C PHE A 421 -5.29 32.33 -10.56
N TRP A 422 -6.58 32.63 -10.74
CA TRP A 422 -7.12 33.15 -12.02
C TRP A 422 -7.11 34.68 -12.13
N ALA A 423 -6.79 35.38 -11.05
CA ALA A 423 -6.67 36.83 -11.06
C ALA A 423 -5.60 37.29 -12.06
N SER A 424 -5.84 38.42 -12.72
CA SER A 424 -4.89 39.00 -13.66
C SER A 424 -3.66 39.58 -12.94
N GLY A 425 -2.51 39.49 -13.60
CA GLY A 425 -1.24 39.91 -13.02
C GLY A 425 -0.71 38.96 -11.95
N PHE A 426 0.33 39.39 -11.25
CA PHE A 426 1.04 38.60 -10.23
C PHE A 426 1.15 39.38 -8.92
N SER A 427 -0.01 39.58 -8.27
CA SER A 427 -0.12 40.29 -7.00
C SER A 427 0.57 39.55 -5.85
N GLU A 428 0.81 40.24 -4.73
CA GLU A 428 1.36 39.61 -3.52
C GLU A 428 0.47 38.47 -3.01
N ASP A 429 -0.86 38.68 -3.00
CA ASP A 429 -1.81 37.65 -2.57
C ASP A 429 -1.76 36.40 -3.45
N LYS A 430 -1.67 36.57 -4.78
CA LYS A 430 -1.52 35.45 -5.72
C LYS A 430 -0.19 34.72 -5.52
N ARG A 431 0.89 35.46 -5.28
CA ARG A 431 2.21 34.89 -4.98
C ARG A 431 2.21 34.10 -3.67
N ASP A 432 1.54 34.58 -2.63
CA ASP A 432 1.37 33.85 -1.38
C ASP A 432 0.62 32.52 -1.58
N ALA A 433 -0.40 32.51 -2.45
CA ALA A 433 -1.13 31.30 -2.80
C ALA A 433 -0.23 30.25 -3.46
N TYR A 434 0.67 30.68 -4.36
CA TYR A 434 1.67 29.83 -5.01
C TYR A 434 2.69 29.28 -4.01
N TRP A 435 3.31 30.13 -3.19
CA TRP A 435 4.27 29.68 -2.18
C TRP A 435 3.65 28.70 -1.18
N THR A 436 2.40 28.93 -0.79
CA THR A 436 1.68 28.03 0.11
C THR A 436 1.40 26.67 -0.54
N LEU A 437 0.91 26.66 -1.79
CA LEU A 437 0.62 25.41 -2.50
C LEU A 437 1.92 24.65 -2.83
N TYR A 438 3.00 25.36 -3.15
CA TYR A 438 4.33 24.80 -3.35
C TYR A 438 4.88 24.13 -2.08
N ALA A 439 4.79 24.80 -0.93
CA ALA A 439 5.20 24.23 0.36
C ALA A 439 4.38 22.97 0.71
N CYS A 440 3.08 22.97 0.43
CA CYS A 440 2.23 21.80 0.62
C CYS A 440 2.69 20.62 -0.25
N LEU A 441 2.87 20.83 -1.56
CA LEU A 441 3.24 19.76 -2.50
C LEU A 441 4.64 19.19 -2.24
N THR A 442 5.62 20.03 -1.91
CA THR A 442 7.01 19.58 -1.61
C THR A 442 7.15 18.92 -0.24
N THR A 443 6.29 19.26 0.71
CA THR A 443 6.22 18.55 2.00
C THR A 443 5.48 17.23 1.84
N LEU A 444 4.34 17.22 1.13
CA LEU A 444 3.58 16.01 0.85
C LEU A 444 4.37 15.01 0.01
N SER A 445 5.20 15.43 -0.95
CA SER A 445 6.05 14.50 -1.69
C SER A 445 6.97 13.72 -0.76
N ARG A 446 7.57 14.37 0.24
CA ARG A 446 8.42 13.71 1.25
C ARG A 446 7.62 12.84 2.23
N LEU A 447 6.51 13.35 2.77
CA LEU A 447 5.65 12.60 3.69
C LEU A 447 5.06 11.34 3.05
N CYS A 448 4.73 11.42 1.76
CA CYS A 448 4.09 10.34 1.03
C CYS A 448 5.09 9.32 0.47
N ALA A 449 6.39 9.62 0.43
CA ALA A 449 7.41 8.76 -0.18
C ALA A 449 7.45 7.31 0.37
N PRO A 450 7.25 7.04 1.68
CA PRO A 450 7.15 5.66 2.18
C PRO A 450 5.90 4.90 1.73
N PHE A 451 4.84 5.62 1.34
CA PHE A 451 3.53 5.06 1.01
C PHE A 451 3.30 4.90 -0.50
N ILE A 452 3.62 5.95 -1.26
CA ILE A 452 3.41 6.06 -2.72
C ILE A 452 4.71 6.53 -3.40
N PRO A 453 5.77 5.71 -3.38
CA PRO A 453 7.12 6.14 -3.77
C PRO A 453 7.20 6.68 -5.20
N PHE A 454 6.45 6.11 -6.15
CA PHE A 454 6.58 6.50 -7.55
C PHE A 454 6.01 7.89 -7.82
N PHE A 455 4.81 8.18 -7.28
CA PHE A 455 4.19 9.48 -7.45
C PHE A 455 4.84 10.57 -6.58
N ALA A 456 5.33 10.20 -5.39
CA ALA A 456 6.17 11.08 -4.57
C ALA A 456 7.43 11.52 -5.33
N GLU A 457 8.12 10.57 -5.98
CA GLU A 457 9.28 10.83 -6.82
C GLU A 457 8.92 11.69 -8.04
N GLU A 458 7.82 11.41 -8.75
CA GLU A 458 7.33 12.21 -9.88
C GLU A 458 7.16 13.69 -9.49
N MET A 459 6.48 13.95 -8.36
CA MET A 459 6.30 15.31 -7.84
C MET A 459 7.64 15.95 -7.47
N TYR A 460 8.51 15.24 -6.75
CA TYR A 460 9.80 15.75 -6.32
C TYR A 460 10.72 16.11 -7.50
N GLN A 461 10.81 15.22 -8.49
CA GLN A 461 11.62 15.45 -9.68
C GLN A 461 11.20 16.73 -10.41
N ASN A 462 9.88 16.95 -10.57
CA ASN A 462 9.40 18.13 -11.27
C ASN A 462 9.46 19.42 -10.42
N LEU A 463 9.06 19.36 -9.14
CA LEU A 463 8.90 20.54 -8.30
C LEU A 463 10.19 20.99 -7.60
N VAL A 464 11.16 20.09 -7.44
CA VAL A 464 12.38 20.33 -6.65
C VAL A 464 13.64 20.07 -7.46
N ARG A 465 13.79 18.85 -8.01
CA ARG A 465 15.02 18.48 -8.71
C ARG A 465 15.23 19.32 -9.97
N ARG A 466 14.18 19.51 -10.76
CA ARG A 466 14.24 20.27 -12.02
C ARG A 466 14.61 21.75 -11.82
N PRO A 467 14.03 22.50 -10.87
CA PRO A 467 14.49 23.86 -10.57
C PRO A 467 15.95 23.93 -10.05
N TRP A 468 16.40 22.91 -9.32
CA TRP A 468 17.73 22.88 -8.68
C TRP A 468 18.50 21.57 -8.92
N PRO A 469 19.00 21.34 -10.15
CA PRO A 469 19.67 20.09 -10.53
C PRO A 469 21.06 19.91 -9.91
N GLY A 470 21.63 20.91 -9.21
CA GLY A 470 22.92 20.78 -8.54
C GLY A 470 22.86 20.78 -7.01
N SER A 471 21.80 21.33 -6.43
CA SER A 471 21.75 21.69 -4.99
C SER A 471 20.78 20.87 -4.16
N GLN A 472 19.86 20.16 -4.80
CA GLN A 472 18.90 19.29 -4.13
C GLN A 472 19.28 17.82 -4.33
N ALA A 473 18.86 16.97 -3.38
CA ALA A 473 19.10 15.53 -3.47
C ALA A 473 18.53 14.94 -4.77
N GLU A 474 19.17 13.88 -5.28
CA GLU A 474 18.82 13.31 -6.59
C GLU A 474 17.42 12.70 -6.65
N SER A 475 16.87 12.26 -5.51
CA SER A 475 15.57 11.62 -5.36
C SER A 475 14.94 12.01 -4.03
N VAL A 476 13.61 11.97 -3.93
CA VAL A 476 12.88 12.18 -2.67
C VAL A 476 13.28 11.16 -1.60
N HIS A 477 13.70 9.97 -2.04
CA HIS A 477 14.14 8.87 -1.17
C HIS A 477 15.52 9.10 -0.55
N LEU A 478 16.23 10.14 -0.97
CA LEU A 478 17.50 10.59 -0.42
C LEU A 478 17.35 11.88 0.42
N CYS A 479 16.12 12.38 0.56
CA CYS A 479 15.84 13.53 1.41
C CYS A 479 15.76 13.15 2.89
N HIS A 480 16.05 14.12 3.75
CA HIS A 480 15.65 14.03 5.15
C HIS A 480 14.12 14.07 5.29
N TRP A 481 13.62 13.38 6.31
CA TRP A 481 12.22 13.48 6.70
C TRP A 481 11.86 14.94 7.04
N PRO A 482 10.69 15.45 6.60
CA PRO A 482 10.32 16.84 6.83
C PRO A 482 10.12 17.14 8.32
N THR A 483 10.57 18.31 8.74
CA THR A 483 10.35 18.81 10.11
C THR A 483 9.07 19.66 10.14
N PRO A 484 8.17 19.49 11.14
CA PRO A 484 7.00 20.36 11.25
C PRO A 484 7.42 21.79 11.56
N ASP A 485 6.88 22.76 10.81
CA ASP A 485 7.08 24.18 11.09
C ASP A 485 6.20 24.60 12.28
N ALA A 486 6.79 24.58 13.48
CA ALA A 486 6.10 24.97 14.71
C ALA A 486 5.62 26.44 14.70
N THR A 487 6.22 27.31 13.88
CA THR A 487 5.84 28.73 13.82
C THR A 487 4.58 28.96 12.97
N ALA A 488 4.25 28.01 12.09
CA ALA A 488 3.02 28.03 11.30
C ALA A 488 1.82 27.41 12.04
N VAL A 489 2.03 26.72 13.16
CA VAL A 489 0.96 26.04 13.90
C VAL A 489 0.07 27.06 14.61
N ASP A 490 -1.19 27.09 14.21
CA ASP A 490 -2.28 27.77 14.90
C ASP A 490 -3.38 26.75 15.23
N GLU A 491 -3.25 26.12 16.40
CA GLU A 491 -4.19 25.06 16.82
C GLU A 491 -5.62 25.60 17.00
N ALA A 492 -5.77 26.87 17.41
CA ALA A 492 -7.09 27.49 17.56
C ALA A 492 -7.77 27.64 16.20
N LEU A 493 -7.06 28.19 15.21
CA LEU A 493 -7.55 28.30 13.84
C LEU A 493 -7.87 26.93 13.24
N SER A 494 -7.02 25.93 13.45
CA SER A 494 -7.26 24.55 12.98
C SER A 494 -8.52 23.93 13.60
N VAL A 495 -8.76 24.11 14.91
CA VAL A 495 -10.00 23.66 15.57
C VAL A 495 -11.23 24.38 15.00
N GLU A 496 -11.14 25.70 14.82
CA GLU A 496 -12.23 26.52 14.27
C GLU A 496 -12.55 26.13 12.83
N MET A 497 -11.54 26.03 11.97
CA MET A 497 -11.72 25.62 10.58
C MET A 497 -12.20 24.17 10.46
N LYS A 498 -11.79 23.26 11.35
CA LYS A 498 -12.38 21.92 11.41
C LYS A 498 -13.88 21.99 11.69
N ALA A 499 -14.31 22.80 12.66
CA ALA A 499 -15.74 22.96 12.96
C ALA A 499 -16.50 23.52 11.75
N VAL A 500 -15.96 24.51 11.05
CA VAL A 500 -16.54 25.05 9.80
C VAL A 500 -16.69 23.94 8.75
N ARG A 501 -15.65 23.12 8.54
CA ARG A 501 -15.67 22.01 7.59
C ARG A 501 -16.72 20.96 7.94
N ASP A 502 -16.82 20.62 9.23
CA ASP A 502 -17.79 19.63 9.73
C ASP A 502 -19.24 20.14 9.54
N ILE A 503 -19.50 21.43 9.83
CA ILE A 503 -20.81 22.07 9.60
C ILE A 503 -21.18 22.02 8.12
N VAL A 504 -20.27 22.43 7.24
CA VAL A 504 -20.52 22.44 5.79
C VAL A 504 -20.77 21.02 5.27
N SER A 505 -19.94 20.05 5.65
CA SER A 505 -20.11 18.65 5.25
C SER A 505 -21.47 18.09 5.69
N LEU A 506 -21.87 18.31 6.94
CA LEU A 506 -23.16 17.89 7.47
C LEU A 506 -24.33 18.57 6.74
N GLY A 507 -24.23 19.88 6.50
CA GLY A 507 -25.25 20.62 5.76
C GLY A 507 -25.42 20.12 4.32
N LEU A 508 -24.31 19.88 3.60
CA LEU A 508 -24.34 19.30 2.25
C LEU A 508 -24.91 17.87 2.26
N GLN A 509 -24.64 17.09 3.31
CA GLN A 509 -25.22 15.75 3.49
C GLN A 509 -26.74 15.82 3.69
N VAL A 510 -27.23 16.74 4.53
CA VAL A 510 -28.68 16.99 4.71
C VAL A 510 -29.33 17.35 3.39
N ARG A 511 -28.71 18.23 2.58
CA ARG A 511 -29.21 18.56 1.24
C ARG A 511 -29.26 17.34 0.33
N THR A 512 -28.20 16.54 0.32
CA THR A 512 -28.12 15.30 -0.50
C THR A 512 -29.22 14.31 -0.12
N ASN A 513 -29.41 14.06 1.18
CA ASN A 513 -30.44 13.16 1.70
C ASN A 513 -31.85 13.59 1.28
N ASN A 514 -32.07 14.90 1.17
CA ASN A 514 -33.35 15.49 0.75
C ASN A 514 -33.40 15.82 -0.75
N ARG A 515 -32.41 15.37 -1.54
CA ARG A 515 -32.32 15.60 -3.00
C ARG A 515 -32.34 17.09 -3.40
N LEU A 516 -31.85 17.97 -2.53
CA LEU A 516 -31.74 19.41 -2.75
C LEU A 516 -30.40 19.76 -3.39
N LYS A 517 -30.42 20.39 -4.56
CA LYS A 517 -29.19 20.78 -5.29
C LYS A 517 -28.57 22.01 -4.64
N VAL A 518 -27.26 22.05 -4.43
CA VAL A 518 -26.55 23.19 -3.78
C VAL A 518 -26.85 24.52 -4.44
N ARG A 519 -26.97 24.57 -5.77
CA ARG A 519 -27.33 25.79 -6.53
C ARG A 519 -28.68 26.42 -6.17
N GLN A 520 -29.56 25.70 -5.47
CA GLN A 520 -30.80 26.25 -4.96
C GLN A 520 -30.52 26.97 -3.62
N PRO A 521 -30.65 28.30 -3.53
CA PRO A 521 -30.47 28.97 -2.25
C PRO A 521 -31.56 28.51 -1.27
N LEU A 522 -31.18 28.27 -0.01
CA LEU A 522 -32.13 28.03 1.07
C LEU A 522 -32.20 29.25 1.99
N ARG A 523 -33.31 29.38 2.70
CA ARG A 523 -33.53 30.52 3.61
C ARG A 523 -32.50 30.53 4.74
N SER A 524 -32.40 29.43 5.48
CA SER A 524 -31.55 29.36 6.66
C SER A 524 -30.95 27.97 6.86
N VAL A 525 -29.93 27.92 7.70
CA VAL A 525 -29.43 26.69 8.32
C VAL A 525 -29.42 26.85 9.84
N ASP A 526 -29.91 25.85 10.54
CA ASP A 526 -29.88 25.80 12.00
C ASP A 526 -28.72 24.89 12.43
N VAL A 527 -27.81 25.43 13.25
CA VAL A 527 -26.60 24.72 13.68
C VAL A 527 -26.54 24.66 15.20
N VAL A 528 -26.40 23.44 15.72
CA VAL A 528 -26.16 23.16 17.13
C VAL A 528 -24.73 22.69 17.30
N LEU A 529 -23.93 23.45 18.06
CA LEU A 529 -22.55 23.08 18.36
C LEU A 529 -22.49 22.17 19.59
N ALA A 530 -21.84 21.02 19.46
CA ALA A 530 -21.52 20.18 20.62
C ALA A 530 -20.61 20.90 21.62
N ARG A 531 -19.69 21.73 21.10
CA ARG A 531 -18.76 22.56 21.86
C ARG A 531 -19.26 24.01 21.92
N ARG A 532 -19.82 24.39 23.06
CA ARG A 532 -20.40 25.73 23.28
C ARG A 532 -19.35 26.85 23.24
N ASP A 533 -18.11 26.55 23.60
CA ASP A 533 -16.99 27.48 23.58
C ASP A 533 -16.60 27.96 22.17
N LEU A 534 -17.04 27.24 21.12
CA LEU A 534 -16.82 27.63 19.73
C LEU A 534 -17.88 28.61 19.20
N LYS A 535 -19.03 28.77 19.88
CA LYS A 535 -20.17 29.53 19.34
C LYS A 535 -19.81 30.96 18.93
N ASP A 536 -19.15 31.71 19.82
CA ASP A 536 -18.76 33.09 19.52
C ASP A 536 -17.63 33.18 18.48
N ARG A 537 -16.74 32.18 18.46
CA ARG A 537 -15.64 32.11 17.48
C ARG A 537 -16.17 31.83 16.07
N MET A 538 -17.23 31.03 15.95
CA MET A 538 -17.84 30.70 14.67
C MET A 538 -18.50 31.89 13.96
N LYS A 539 -18.82 32.97 14.67
CA LYS A 539 -19.36 34.19 14.08
C LYS A 539 -18.46 34.76 12.99
N ALA A 540 -17.14 34.68 13.17
CA ALA A 540 -16.16 35.14 12.17
C ALA A 540 -16.21 34.33 10.85
N TYR A 541 -16.80 33.14 10.87
CA TYR A 541 -16.85 32.22 9.73
C TYR A 541 -18.25 32.08 9.13
N GLU A 542 -19.25 32.85 9.59
CA GLU A 542 -20.63 32.75 9.08
C GLU A 542 -20.69 32.97 7.57
N GLY A 543 -20.01 33.99 7.04
CA GLY A 543 -19.95 34.25 5.60
C GLY A 543 -19.34 33.08 4.82
N LEU A 544 -18.36 32.39 5.39
CA LEU A 544 -17.78 31.19 4.78
C LEU A 544 -18.81 30.06 4.75
N ILE A 545 -19.45 29.76 5.88
CA ILE A 545 -20.45 28.69 6.00
C ILE A 545 -21.65 28.93 5.08
N THR A 546 -22.20 30.15 5.08
CA THR A 546 -23.38 30.49 4.28
C THR A 546 -23.09 30.40 2.78
N SER A 547 -21.90 30.83 2.36
CA SER A 547 -21.46 30.70 0.96
C SER A 547 -21.33 29.24 0.51
N GLU A 548 -20.82 28.37 1.39
CA GLU A 548 -20.60 26.96 1.08
C GLU A 548 -21.91 26.16 1.03
N LEU A 549 -22.83 26.46 1.94
CA LEU A 549 -24.14 25.80 2.00
C LEU A 549 -25.16 26.42 1.04
N ASN A 550 -24.85 27.59 0.46
CA ASN A 550 -25.77 28.43 -0.31
C ASN A 550 -27.07 28.68 0.45
N VAL A 551 -26.94 29.33 1.61
CA VAL A 551 -28.06 29.72 2.49
C VAL A 551 -27.99 31.20 2.82
N HIS A 552 -29.13 31.86 3.06
CA HIS A 552 -29.13 33.29 3.37
C HIS A 552 -28.74 33.58 4.83
N GLU A 553 -29.20 32.76 5.77
CA GLU A 553 -29.02 32.99 7.20
C GLU A 553 -28.50 31.74 7.92
N ILE A 554 -27.77 31.94 9.02
CA ILE A 554 -27.34 30.89 9.93
C ILE A 554 -27.87 31.18 11.33
N HIS A 555 -28.52 30.20 11.95
CA HIS A 555 -29.00 30.30 13.32
C HIS A 555 -28.20 29.37 14.22
N TRP A 556 -27.55 29.95 15.23
CA TRP A 556 -26.79 29.19 16.24
C TRP A 556 -27.69 28.83 17.42
N LEU A 557 -28.24 27.62 17.39
CA LEU A 557 -29.16 27.11 18.39
C LEU A 557 -28.42 26.52 19.60
N GLU A 558 -28.96 26.72 20.79
CA GLU A 558 -28.55 25.98 21.98
C GLU A 558 -29.19 24.58 21.99
N PRO A 559 -28.54 23.58 22.62
CA PRO A 559 -29.17 22.28 22.83
C PRO A 559 -30.53 22.39 23.53
N GLY A 560 -31.57 21.81 22.94
CA GLY A 560 -32.97 21.93 23.36
C GLY A 560 -33.77 23.02 22.64
N GLN A 561 -33.13 23.87 21.83
CA GLN A 561 -33.79 24.86 20.97
C GLN A 561 -34.05 24.35 19.55
N GLU A 562 -33.76 23.09 19.25
CA GLU A 562 -33.90 22.50 17.91
C GLU A 562 -35.37 22.33 17.45
N GLY A 563 -36.33 22.69 18.31
CA GLY A 563 -37.76 22.71 17.98
C GLY A 563 -38.34 21.31 17.73
N GLN A 564 -39.33 21.23 16.85
CA GLN A 564 -39.97 19.96 16.43
C GLN A 564 -39.13 19.20 15.37
N GLU A 565 -38.03 19.78 14.89
CA GLU A 565 -37.24 19.27 13.76
C GLU A 565 -36.23 18.18 14.16
N VAL A 566 -35.93 18.04 15.46
CA VAL A 566 -35.03 17.01 16.00
C VAL A 566 -35.79 16.08 16.94
N VAL A 567 -35.97 14.83 16.50
CA VAL A 567 -36.60 13.77 17.31
C VAL A 567 -35.50 12.95 17.99
N TYR A 568 -35.31 13.16 19.30
CA TYR A 568 -34.41 12.33 20.09
C TYR A 568 -35.03 10.94 20.33
N LYS A 569 -34.36 9.90 19.84
CA LYS A 569 -34.75 8.50 20.10
C LYS A 569 -33.72 7.85 21.01
N LEU A 570 -34.05 7.73 22.30
CA LEU A 570 -33.21 7.03 23.26
C LEU A 570 -33.29 5.52 22.99
N LYS A 571 -32.18 4.90 22.56
CA LYS A 571 -32.08 3.44 22.44
C LYS A 571 -31.29 2.91 23.64
N PRO A 572 -31.94 2.26 24.60
CA PRO A 572 -31.24 1.74 25.77
C PRO A 572 -30.25 0.65 25.38
N ASN A 573 -29.12 0.54 26.10
CA ASN A 573 -28.23 -0.60 25.98
C ASN A 573 -28.89 -1.82 26.65
N PHE A 574 -29.68 -2.56 25.87
CA PHE A 574 -30.46 -3.70 26.35
C PHE A 574 -29.62 -4.79 27.04
N ARG A 575 -28.32 -4.91 26.72
CA ARG A 575 -27.41 -5.85 27.41
C ARG A 575 -27.03 -5.38 28.82
N ALA A 576 -26.95 -4.07 29.05
CA ALA A 576 -26.55 -3.50 30.33
C ALA A 576 -27.73 -3.28 31.30
N LEU A 577 -28.96 -3.29 30.79
CA LEU A 577 -30.16 -3.03 31.57
C LEU A 577 -30.66 -4.20 32.42
N GLY A 578 -30.09 -5.40 32.25
CA GLY A 578 -30.60 -6.61 32.90
C GLY A 578 -31.98 -7.02 32.35
N PRO A 579 -32.51 -8.19 32.76
CA PRO A 579 -33.82 -8.68 32.32
C PRO A 579 -34.99 -7.78 32.73
#